data_AF-A0A2J4YLQ0-F1
#
_entry.id   AF-A0A2J4YLQ0-F1
#
_cell.length_a   1.000
_cell.length_b   1.000
_cell.length_c   1.000
_cell.angle_alpha   90.00
_cell.angle_beta   90.00
_cell.angle_gamma   90.00
#
_symmetry.space_group_name_H-M   'P 1'
#
loop_
_entity.id
_entity.type
_entity.pdbx_description
1 polymer ?
#
loop_
_entity_poly.entity_id
_entity_poly.type
_entity_poly.pdbx_seq_one_letter_code
_entity_poly.pdbx_strand_id
1 'polypeptide(L)' 'MTSSVTVPAVYVGTYHQYNGGSIFGKWFDLTDFDDEDEFYDACRALHAAEDDPEFMFQDWEGIPSQFASESSVK' A
#
# COMPACT_ATOMS: atom_id res chain seq x y z
N MET A 1 18.55 15.27 18.34
CA MET A 1 17.63 15.06 17.20
C MET A 1 17.04 13.68 17.41
N THR A 2 15.82 13.59 17.94
CA THR A 2 15.09 12.32 17.96
C THR A 2 14.66 12.07 16.53
N SER A 3 15.45 11.30 15.77
CA SER A 3 15.00 10.77 14.50
C SER A 3 13.82 9.85 14.82
N SER A 4 12.60 10.36 14.65
CA SER A 4 11.41 9.53 14.63
C SER A 4 11.62 8.56 13.46
N VAL A 5 12.01 7.32 13.75
CA VAL A 5 12.06 6.28 12.72
C VAL A 5 10.61 5.93 12.45
N THR A 6 9.99 6.65 11.52
CA THR A 6 8.69 6.22 10.96
C THR A 6 8.97 4.97 10.16
N VAL A 7 8.37 3.85 10.58
CA VAL A 7 8.45 2.60 9.84
C VAL A 7 7.87 2.82 8.44
N PRO A 8 8.52 2.29 7.39
CA PRO A 8 8.01 2.40 6.04
C PRO A 8 6.67 1.66 5.96
N ALA A 9 5.58 2.40 5.83
CA ALA A 9 4.25 1.85 5.73
C ALA A 9 3.49 2.50 4.58
N VAL A 10 2.60 1.75 3.95
CA VAL A 10 1.82 2.23 2.80
C VAL A 10 0.35 1.87 2.98
N TYR A 11 -0.52 2.84 2.69
CA TYR A 11 -1.95 2.62 2.63
C TYR A 11 -2.34 2.15 1.24
N VAL A 12 -2.77 0.89 1.15
CA VAL A 12 -3.16 0.25 -0.10
C VAL A 12 -4.67 0.11 -0.13
N GLY A 13 -5.28 0.71 -1.14
CA GLY A 13 -6.65 0.44 -1.57
C GLY A 13 -6.67 -0.05 -3.01
N THR A 14 -7.85 -0.04 -3.63
CA THR A 14 -8.01 -0.33 -5.07
C THR A 14 -8.74 0.78 -5.80
N TYR A 15 -8.35 1.04 -7.05
CA TYR A 15 -9.03 2.00 -7.93
C TYR A 15 -10.50 1.63 -8.13
N HIS A 16 -10.82 0.34 -8.17
CA HIS A 16 -12.20 -0.14 -8.28
C HIS A 16 -13.07 0.35 -7.12
N GLN A 17 -12.60 0.17 -5.88
CA GLN A 17 -13.33 0.62 -4.70
C GLN A 17 -13.38 2.15 -4.63
N TYR A 18 -12.27 2.82 -4.95
CA TYR A 18 -12.21 4.28 -4.98
C TYR A 18 -13.22 4.87 -5.97
N ASN A 19 -13.28 4.35 -7.20
CA ASN A 19 -14.26 4.75 -8.22
C ASN A 19 -15.70 4.41 -7.81
N GLY A 20 -15.90 3.37 -6.99
CA GLY A 20 -17.17 3.02 -6.39
C GLY A 20 -17.58 3.92 -5.21
N GLY A 21 -16.76 4.91 -4.84
CA GLY A 21 -16.99 5.79 -3.70
C GLY A 21 -16.59 5.19 -2.35
N SER A 22 -15.81 4.11 -2.36
CA SER A 22 -15.28 3.44 -1.17
C SER A 22 -13.79 3.75 -1.00
N ILE A 23 -13.40 4.25 0.17
CA ILE A 23 -11.99 4.45 0.54
C ILE A 23 -11.41 3.23 1.27
N PHE A 24 -11.94 2.05 0.98
CA PHE A 24 -11.49 0.83 1.63
C PHE A 24 -10.05 0.52 1.22
N GLY A 25 -9.22 0.34 2.24
CA GLY A 25 -7.82 -0.01 2.13
C GLY A 25 -7.26 -0.29 3.51
N LYS A 26 -5.99 -0.69 3.55
CA LYS A 26 -5.29 -1.03 4.78
C LYS A 26 -3.87 -0.49 4.75
N TRP A 27 -3.38 -0.08 5.91
CA TRP A 27 -1.96 0.17 6.14
C TRP A 27 -1.20 -1.15 6.21
N PHE A 28 -0.16 -1.26 5.40
CA PHE A 28 0.79 -2.35 5.37
C PHE A 28 2.16 -1.83 5.80
N ASP A 29 2.74 -2.48 6.81
CA ASP A 29 4.10 -2.21 7.26
C ASP A 29 5.05 -2.96 6.33
N LEU A 30 5.93 -2.24 5.62
CA LEU A 30 6.90 -2.84 4.70
C LEU A 30 8.00 -3.61 5.43
N THR A 31 8.12 -3.46 6.76
CA THR A 31 9.06 -4.23 7.58
C THR A 31 8.54 -5.60 7.99
N ASP A 32 7.23 -5.85 7.85
CA ASP A 32 6.62 -7.18 8.04
C ASP A 32 6.87 -8.09 6.82
N PHE A 33 7.29 -7.53 5.68
CA PHE A 33 7.54 -8.26 4.44
C PHE A 33 9.03 -8.33 4.13
N ASP A 34 9.53 -9.52 3.77
CA ASP A 34 10.92 -9.69 3.33
C ASP A 34 11.13 -9.24 1.87
N ASP A 35 10.07 -9.32 1.06
CA ASP A 35 10.10 -8.99 -0.37
C ASP A 35 8.79 -8.38 -0.89
N GLU A 36 8.89 -7.81 -2.09
CA GLU A 36 7.79 -7.14 -2.78
C GLU A 36 6.64 -8.11 -3.13
N ASP A 37 6.96 -9.37 -3.46
CA ASP A 37 5.97 -10.38 -3.81
C ASP A 37 5.07 -10.72 -2.62
N GLU A 38 5.63 -10.88 -1.41
CA GLU A 38 4.85 -11.13 -0.19
C GLU A 38 3.93 -9.96 0.15
N PHE A 39 4.41 -8.73 -0.03
CA PHE A 39 3.59 -7.52 0.10
C PHE A 39 2.42 -7.51 -0.90
N TYR A 40 2.68 -7.79 -2.18
CA TYR A 40 1.62 -7.85 -3.19
C TYR A 40 0.65 -9.00 -2.95
N ASP A 41 1.10 -10.16 -2.45
CA ASP A 41 0.22 -11.27 -2.09
C ASP A 41 -0.72 -10.87 -0.95
N ALA A 42 -0.21 -10.17 0.08
CA ALA A 42 -1.04 -9.64 1.15
C ALA A 42 -2.07 -8.59 0.67
N CYS A 43 -1.68 -7.75 -0.30
CA CYS A 43 -2.60 -6.82 -0.97
C CYS A 43 -3.68 -7.55 -1.77
N ARG A 44 -3.30 -8.60 -2.53
CA ARG A 44 -4.25 -9.46 -3.25
C ARG A 44 -5.18 -10.19 -2.29
N ALA A 45 -4.68 -10.67 -1.15
CA ALA A 45 -5.50 -11.33 -0.14
C ALA A 45 -6.53 -10.37 0.50
N LEU A 46 -6.14 -9.11 0.75
CA LEU A 46 -7.05 -8.06 1.23
C LEU A 46 -8.17 -7.78 0.21
N HIS A 47 -7.81 -7.77 -1.07
CA HIS A 47 -8.70 -7.47 -2.19
C HIS A 47 -9.14 -8.72 -2.97
N ALA A 48 -9.12 -9.91 -2.35
CA ALA A 48 -9.37 -11.18 -3.04
C ALA A 48 -10.80 -11.34 -3.58
N ALA A 49 -11.69 -10.42 -3.21
CA ALA A 49 -13.03 -10.32 -3.77
C ALA A 49 -13.05 -9.71 -5.19
N GLU A 50 -11.96 -9.05 -5.59
CA GLU A 50 -11.77 -8.46 -6.91
C GLU A 50 -10.95 -9.43 -7.78
N ASP A 51 -11.39 -9.68 -9.02
CA ASP A 51 -10.75 -10.64 -9.93
C ASP A 51 -9.37 -10.14 -10.42
N ASP A 52 -9.24 -8.81 -10.58
CA ASP A 52 -7.99 -8.11 -10.93
C ASP A 52 -7.94 -6.76 -10.18
N PRO A 53 -7.51 -6.76 -8.90
CA PRO A 53 -7.47 -5.54 -8.10
C PRO A 53 -6.36 -4.60 -8.60
N GLU A 54 -6.76 -3.46 -9.18
CA GLU A 54 -5.85 -2.37 -9.49
C GLU A 54 -5.47 -1.63 -8.19
N PHE A 55 -4.31 -1.95 -7.63
CA PHE A 55 -3.83 -1.34 -6.38
C PHE A 55 -3.59 0.16 -6.54
N MET A 56 -3.99 0.90 -5.51
CA MET A 56 -3.78 2.33 -5.39
C MET A 56 -3.10 2.61 -4.04
N PHE A 57 -1.94 3.25 -4.08
CA PHE A 57 -1.16 3.61 -2.90
C PHE A 57 -1.52 5.02 -2.47
N GLN A 58 -2.60 5.16 -1.71
CA GLN A 58 -3.20 6.48 -1.47
C GLN A 58 -2.38 7.33 -0.49
N ASP A 59 -1.59 6.68 0.38
CA ASP A 59 -0.76 7.36 1.37
C ASP A 59 0.43 6.47 1.76
N TRP A 60 1.50 7.07 2.28
CA TRP A 60 2.69 6.35 2.73
C TRP A 60 3.46 7.14 3.79
N GLU A 61 4.01 6.43 4.77
CA GLU A 61 4.84 6.96 5.85
C GLU A 61 6.22 6.32 5.80
N GLY A 62 7.27 7.08 6.18
CA GLY A 62 8.65 6.56 6.21
C GLY A 62 9.29 6.30 4.83
N ILE A 63 8.53 6.40 3.73
CA ILE A 63 9.04 6.26 2.36
C ILE A 63 9.29 7.65 1.76
N PRO A 64 10.49 7.94 1.22
CA PRO A 64 10.72 9.19 0.52
C PRO A 64 9.83 9.28 -0.73
N SER A 65 9.21 10.43 -0.98
CA SER A 65 8.26 10.65 -2.10
C SER A 65 8.82 10.42 -3.51
N GLN A 66 10.12 10.20 -3.65
CA GLN A 66 10.74 9.78 -4.92
C GLN A 66 10.57 8.28 -5.23
N PHE A 67 10.25 7.49 -4.19
CA PHE A 67 10.12 6.04 -4.24
C PHE A 67 8.67 5.57 -4.19
N ALA A 68 7.75 6.39 -3.68
CA ALA A 68 6.33 6.09 -3.64
C ALA A 68 5.50 7.09 -4.46
N SER A 69 4.45 6.59 -5.09
CA SER A 69 3.49 7.32 -5.89
C SER A 69 2.15 6.60 -5.82
N GLU A 70 1.06 7.29 -6.15
CA GLU A 70 -0.31 6.75 -6.09
C GLU A 70 -0.51 5.45 -6.87
N SER A 71 0.36 5.18 -7.85
CA SER A 71 0.30 4.01 -8.73
C SER A 71 1.48 3.03 -8.56
N SER A 72 2.52 3.37 -7.79
CA SER A 72 3.68 2.49 -7.60
C SER A 72 4.52 2.85 -6.37
N VAL A 73 5.01 1.84 -5.65
CA VAL A 73 6.06 1.98 -4.63
C VAL A 73 7.29 1.17 -5.07
N LYS A 74 8.49 1.72 -4.86
CA LYS A 74 9.79 1.17 -5.30
C LYS A 74 10.85 1.21 -4.21
#